data_AF-A0A3D2WQM5-F1
#
_entry.id   AF-A0A3D2WQM5-F1
#
_cell.length_a   1.000
_cell.length_b   1.000
_cell.length_c   1.000
_cell.angle_alpha   90.00
_cell.angle_beta   90.00
_cell.angle_gamma   90.00
#
_symmetry.space_group_name_H-M   'P 1'
#
loop_
_entity.id
_entity.type
_entity.pdbx_description
1 polymer ?
#
loop_
_entity_poly.entity_id
_entity_poly.type
_entity_poly.pdbx_seq_one_letter_code
_entity_poly.pdbx_strand_id
1 'polypeptide(L)'
;MPIEYSHEVFPVQTLPTGDHFSIHAYNFKGSKPGPHIYIQANLHGPEILGVPLVGKAIEYLQTLEDINGSITLVPCSNPMGVNDATLALDGRWNKKSGLNWNRIHDVNEQWLSLEQKNEFYTEQFHKTGATIEEKLAAALQLIAGIPEYMIDIHAAGLYSCNYMFQASGTKDDFRALETELSIWNAESNNPPGSFKSAFVKPFEHYPGPKPKSITWEVCGDRHIDRKTLDAR
;
A
#
# COMPACT_ATOMS: atom_id res chain seq x y z
N MET A 1 1.26 -28.16 0.05
CA MET A 1 1.98 -27.79 -1.19
C MET A 1 2.83 -26.58 -0.85
N PRO A 2 4.00 -26.37 -1.48
CA PRO A 2 4.81 -25.19 -1.19
C PRO A 2 4.03 -23.92 -1.54
N ILE A 3 4.32 -22.84 -0.82
CA ILE A 3 3.80 -21.50 -1.10
C ILE A 3 4.02 -21.14 -2.58
N GLU A 4 2.97 -20.69 -3.26
CA GLU A 4 3.06 -20.16 -4.61
C GLU A 4 3.57 -18.71 -4.54
N TYR A 5 4.65 -18.42 -5.26
CA TYR A 5 5.27 -17.10 -5.32
C TYR A 5 5.21 -16.55 -6.76
N SER A 6 4.72 -15.32 -6.90
CA SER A 6 4.82 -14.56 -8.14
C SER A 6 5.35 -13.15 -7.90
N HIS A 7 6.03 -12.61 -8.91
CA HIS A 7 6.48 -11.22 -8.95
C HIS A 7 5.92 -10.58 -10.21
N GLU A 8 5.11 -9.55 -10.03
CA GLU A 8 4.46 -8.81 -11.10
C GLU A 8 4.98 -7.37 -11.13
N VAL A 9 5.13 -6.85 -12.35
CA VAL A 9 5.65 -5.50 -12.60
C VAL A 9 4.60 -4.71 -13.36
N PHE A 10 4.21 -3.56 -12.81
CA PHE A 10 3.16 -2.69 -13.34
C PHE A 10 3.76 -1.36 -13.79
N PRO A 11 4.04 -1.16 -15.10
CA PRO A 11 4.58 0.11 -15.61
C PRO A 11 3.52 1.22 -15.52
N VAL A 12 3.77 2.26 -14.73
CA VAL A 12 2.81 3.35 -14.51
C VAL A 12 3.12 4.55 -15.41
N GLN A 13 4.40 4.79 -15.70
CA GLN A 13 4.85 5.87 -16.58
C GLN A 13 6.00 5.41 -17.47
N THR A 14 5.92 5.74 -18.77
CA THR A 14 7.03 5.63 -19.70
C THR A 14 7.75 6.97 -19.81
N LEU A 15 9.07 6.97 -19.66
CA LEU A 15 9.93 8.13 -19.78
C LEU A 15 10.31 8.38 -21.25
N PRO A 16 10.72 9.61 -21.61
CA PRO A 16 11.18 9.91 -22.97
C PRO A 16 12.37 9.08 -23.43
N THR A 17 13.16 8.53 -22.49
CA THR A 17 14.27 7.61 -22.77
C THR A 17 13.81 6.21 -23.18
N GLY A 18 12.54 5.87 -22.96
CA GLY A 18 12.01 4.51 -23.09
C GLY A 18 11.99 3.72 -21.79
N ASP A 19 12.62 4.22 -20.72
CA ASP A 19 12.55 3.60 -19.39
C ASP A 19 11.16 3.71 -18.77
N HIS A 20 10.89 2.91 -17.74
CA HIS A 20 9.61 2.91 -17.04
C HIS A 20 9.77 3.14 -15.54
N PHE A 21 8.88 3.96 -14.98
CA PHE A 21 8.56 3.89 -13.57
C PHE A 21 7.51 2.79 -13.37
N SER A 22 7.86 1.77 -12.60
CA SER A 22 7.05 0.58 -12.40
C SER A 22 6.85 0.27 -10.93
N ILE A 23 5.67 -0.26 -10.59
CA ILE A 23 5.37 -0.81 -9.27
C ILE A 23 5.68 -2.31 -9.29
N HIS A 24 6.38 -2.79 -8.26
CA HIS A 24 6.72 -4.21 -8.11
C HIS A 24 5.81 -4.81 -7.02
N ALA A 25 5.00 -5.79 -7.41
CA ALA A 25 4.10 -6.52 -6.52
C ALA A 25 4.59 -7.95 -6.33
N TYR A 26 4.76 -8.35 -5.07
CA TYR A 26 5.22 -9.69 -4.68
C TYR A 26 4.05 -10.43 -4.06
N ASN A 27 3.61 -11.50 -4.70
CA ASN A 27 2.45 -12.26 -4.27
C ASN A 27 2.88 -13.60 -3.70
N PHE A 28 2.29 -13.96 -2.57
CA PHE A 28 2.47 -15.24 -1.90
C PHE A 28 1.09 -15.85 -1.65
N LYS A 29 0.89 -17.09 -2.07
CA LYS A 29 -0.39 -17.80 -1.89
C LYS A 29 -0.16 -19.18 -1.29
N GLY A 30 -0.81 -19.41 -0.17
CA GLY A 30 -0.74 -20.65 0.57
C GLY A 30 -1.62 -21.75 -0.01
N SER A 31 -1.42 -22.98 0.46
CA SER A 31 -2.17 -24.14 -0.02
C SER A 31 -3.58 -24.27 0.58
N LYS A 32 -3.85 -23.53 1.66
CA LYS A 32 -5.15 -23.54 2.37
C LYS A 32 -5.86 -22.19 2.26
N PRO A 33 -7.21 -22.18 2.28
CA PRO A 33 -7.99 -20.96 2.37
C PRO A 33 -7.62 -20.15 3.62
N GLY A 34 -7.70 -18.83 3.50
CA GLY A 34 -7.39 -17.88 4.56
C GLY A 34 -7.53 -16.45 4.05
N PRO A 35 -7.19 -15.45 4.87
CA PRO A 35 -7.33 -14.04 4.51
C PRO A 35 -6.42 -13.66 3.33
N HIS A 36 -6.86 -12.68 2.55
CA HIS A 36 -5.96 -11.94 1.67
C HIS A 36 -5.45 -10.69 2.37
N ILE A 37 -4.14 -10.52 2.46
CA ILE A 37 -3.48 -9.37 3.09
C ILE A 37 -2.75 -8.57 2.00
N TYR A 38 -2.97 -7.26 1.98
CA TYR A 38 -2.22 -6.33 1.15
C TYR A 38 -1.37 -5.40 2.03
N ILE A 39 -0.08 -5.29 1.73
CA ILE A 39 0.85 -4.40 2.42
C ILE A 39 1.58 -3.55 1.38
N GLN A 40 1.57 -2.22 1.55
CA GLN A 40 2.38 -1.33 0.74
C GLN A 40 3.21 -0.37 1.58
N ALA A 41 4.24 0.19 0.97
CA ALA A 41 5.03 1.27 1.55
C ALA A 41 5.39 2.35 0.51
N ASN A 42 5.85 3.49 1.03
CA ASN A 42 6.55 4.53 0.28
C ASN A 42 5.70 5.20 -0.82
N LEU A 43 4.43 5.46 -0.52
CA LEU A 43 3.52 6.24 -1.38
C LEU A 43 3.97 7.72 -1.43
N HIS A 44 4.44 8.24 -0.31
CA HIS A 44 5.19 9.49 -0.27
C HIS A 44 6.68 9.19 -0.40
N GLY A 45 7.35 9.86 -1.34
CA GLY A 45 8.75 9.61 -1.67
C GLY A 45 9.73 9.65 -0.48
N PRO A 46 9.66 10.67 0.41
CA PRO A 46 10.58 10.80 1.54
C PRO A 46 10.42 9.75 2.64
N GLU A 47 9.35 8.94 2.60
CA GLU A 47 8.96 8.02 3.67
C GLU A 47 9.53 6.61 3.42
N ILE A 48 10.86 6.53 3.41
CA ILE A 48 11.61 5.36 2.91
C ILE A 48 11.66 4.16 3.85
N LEU A 49 11.33 4.33 5.14
CA LEU A 49 11.51 3.30 6.17
C LEU A 49 10.61 2.07 5.97
N GLY A 50 9.45 2.23 5.32
CA GLY A 50 8.58 1.10 5.00
C GLY A 50 9.16 0.17 3.93
N VAL A 51 10.02 0.67 3.03
CA VAL A 51 10.61 -0.13 1.94
C VAL A 51 11.39 -1.34 2.46
N PRO A 52 12.41 -1.19 3.34
CA PRO A 52 13.15 -2.33 3.85
C PRO A 52 12.32 -3.21 4.80
N LEU A 53 11.32 -2.67 5.50
CA LEU A 53 10.40 -3.46 6.32
C LEU A 53 9.59 -4.43 5.47
N VAL A 54 9.01 -3.95 4.36
CA VAL A 54 8.32 -4.81 3.39
C VAL A 54 9.30 -5.78 2.72
N GLY A 55 10.53 -5.34 2.44
CA GLY A 55 11.60 -6.21 1.94
C GLY A 55 11.91 -7.38 2.88
N LYS A 56 12.02 -7.14 4.18
CA LYS A 56 12.22 -8.18 5.19
C LYS A 56 11.03 -9.14 5.29
N ALA A 57 9.81 -8.64 5.14
CA ALA A 57 8.62 -9.49 5.08
C ALA A 57 8.65 -10.41 3.84
N ILE A 58 9.06 -9.91 2.67
CA ILE A 58 9.25 -10.73 1.47
C ILE A 58 10.31 -11.80 1.70
N GLU A 59 11.48 -11.44 2.23
CA GLU A 59 12.55 -12.39 2.57
C GLU A 59 12.04 -13.49 3.53
N TYR A 60 11.33 -13.10 4.59
CA TYR A 60 10.76 -14.03 5.56
C TYR A 60 9.75 -15.00 4.92
N LEU A 61 8.82 -14.50 4.11
CA LEU A 61 7.81 -15.33 3.45
C LEU A 61 8.42 -16.34 2.47
N GLN A 62 9.56 -16.01 1.84
CA GLN A 62 10.32 -16.95 1.01
C GLN A 62 10.96 -18.10 1.82
N THR A 63 11.11 -17.95 3.13
CA THR A 63 11.62 -19.03 4.01
C THR A 63 10.53 -19.98 4.51
N LEU A 64 9.26 -19.60 4.41
CA LEU A 64 8.15 -20.40 4.90
C LEU A 64 7.80 -21.50 3.90
N GLU A 65 7.47 -22.69 4.42
CA GLU A 65 6.99 -23.79 3.59
C GLU A 65 5.57 -23.51 3.03
N ASP A 66 4.69 -22.92 3.85
CA ASP A 66 3.30 -22.65 3.49
C ASP A 66 2.69 -21.57 4.40
N ILE A 67 1.58 -20.97 3.97
CA ILE A 67 0.72 -20.06 4.74
C ILE A 67 -0.75 -20.43 4.55
N ASN A 68 -1.66 -19.83 5.31
CA ASN A 68 -3.09 -19.90 5.04
C ASN A 68 -3.53 -18.57 4.40
N GLY A 69 -4.19 -18.63 3.25
CA GLY A 69 -4.59 -17.43 2.51
C GLY A 69 -3.50 -16.90 1.58
N SER A 70 -3.43 -15.58 1.42
CA SER A 70 -2.51 -14.92 0.51
C SER A 70 -2.03 -13.57 1.02
N ILE A 71 -0.85 -13.15 0.56
CA ILE A 71 -0.23 -11.87 0.91
C ILE A 71 0.33 -11.23 -0.36
N THR A 72 -0.04 -9.97 -0.64
CA THR A 72 0.56 -9.13 -1.68
C THR A 72 1.36 -8.01 -1.02
N LEU A 73 2.63 -7.86 -1.40
CA LEU A 73 3.54 -6.87 -0.86
C LEU A 73 4.04 -5.92 -1.95
N VAL A 74 3.97 -4.62 -1.70
CA VAL A 74 4.42 -3.55 -2.59
C VAL A 74 5.42 -2.65 -1.84
N PRO A 75 6.74 -2.93 -1.92
CA PRO A 75 7.74 -2.16 -1.18
C PRO A 75 7.81 -0.70 -1.58
N CYS A 76 7.61 -0.40 -2.87
CA CYS A 76 7.64 0.95 -3.42
C CYS A 76 6.38 1.17 -4.26
N SER A 77 5.38 1.81 -3.65
CA SER A 77 4.09 2.10 -4.30
C SER A 77 4.14 3.32 -5.23
N ASN A 78 5.09 4.24 -5.04
CA ASN A 78 5.23 5.44 -5.88
C ASN A 78 6.69 5.70 -6.31
N PRO A 79 7.19 4.99 -7.33
CA PRO A 79 8.55 5.17 -7.83
C PRO A 79 8.85 6.60 -8.31
N MET A 80 7.84 7.34 -8.77
CA MET A 80 8.01 8.72 -9.25
C MET A 80 8.29 9.69 -8.09
N GLY A 81 7.46 9.65 -7.04
CA GLY A 81 7.66 10.47 -5.84
C GLY A 81 8.97 10.13 -5.12
N VAL A 82 9.37 8.85 -5.13
CA VAL A 82 10.67 8.41 -4.60
C VAL A 82 11.81 9.01 -5.41
N ASN A 83 11.74 8.95 -6.73
CA ASN A 83 12.76 9.55 -7.60
C ASN A 83 12.86 11.08 -7.41
N ASP A 84 11.74 11.77 -7.17
CA ASP A 84 11.78 13.18 -6.80
C ASP A 84 12.53 13.39 -5.46
N ALA A 85 12.27 12.53 -4.47
CA ALA A 85 12.91 12.60 -3.16
C ALA A 85 14.43 12.33 -3.21
N THR A 86 14.90 11.41 -4.08
CA THR A 86 16.34 11.16 -4.26
C THR A 86 17.06 12.35 -4.87
N LEU A 87 16.35 13.21 -5.61
CA LEU A 87 16.83 14.47 -6.14
C LEU A 87 16.67 15.66 -5.16
N ALA A 88 16.42 15.36 -3.87
CA ALA A 88 16.15 16.35 -2.82
C ALA A 88 14.92 17.24 -3.08
N LEU A 89 14.00 16.80 -3.94
CA LEU A 89 12.71 17.45 -4.16
C LEU A 89 11.66 16.87 -3.21
N ASP A 90 10.61 17.65 -2.91
CA ASP A 90 9.49 17.14 -2.13
C ASP A 90 8.69 16.07 -2.91
N GLY A 91 8.93 14.79 -2.61
CA GLY A 91 8.23 13.63 -3.17
C GLY A 91 6.88 13.29 -2.51
N ARG A 92 6.35 14.14 -1.63
CA ARG A 92 5.01 13.98 -1.02
C ARG A 92 3.89 14.45 -1.97
N TRP A 93 4.23 15.35 -2.89
CA TRP A 93 3.30 15.98 -3.82
C TRP A 93 3.78 15.78 -5.26
N ASN A 94 2.84 15.62 -6.20
CA ASN A 94 3.18 15.67 -7.61
C ASN A 94 3.63 17.10 -7.97
N LYS A 95 4.82 17.24 -8.55
CA LYS A 95 5.39 18.54 -8.95
C LYS A 95 4.61 19.27 -10.03
N LYS A 96 3.94 18.54 -10.89
CA LYS A 96 3.20 19.12 -12.02
C LYS A 96 1.83 19.63 -11.58
N SER A 97 1.08 18.83 -10.83
CA SER A 97 -0.31 19.14 -10.46
C SER A 97 -0.45 19.77 -9.07
N GLY A 98 0.55 19.61 -8.20
CA GLY A 98 0.47 20.00 -6.79
C GLY A 98 -0.41 19.09 -5.94
N LEU A 99 -0.89 17.96 -6.46
CA LEU A 99 -1.72 17.00 -5.72
C LEU A 99 -0.88 16.16 -4.76
N ASN A 100 -1.44 15.87 -3.58
CA ASN A 100 -0.82 14.96 -2.64
C ASN A 100 -0.96 13.54 -3.17
N TRP A 101 0.11 12.74 -3.16
CA TRP A 101 0.02 11.36 -3.65
C TRP A 101 -0.93 10.48 -2.84
N ASN A 102 -1.20 10.82 -1.59
CA ASN A 102 -2.21 10.16 -0.75
C ASN A 102 -3.54 10.95 -0.72
N ARG A 103 -3.89 11.69 -1.78
CA ARG A 103 -5.20 12.35 -1.98
C ARG A 103 -5.82 12.09 -3.36
N ILE A 104 -5.32 11.07 -4.07
CA ILE A 104 -5.72 10.75 -5.46
C ILE A 104 -6.66 9.55 -5.57
N HIS A 105 -7.07 8.95 -4.45
CA HIS A 105 -7.74 7.65 -4.43
C HIS A 105 -9.26 7.73 -4.20
N ASP A 106 -9.85 8.91 -4.29
CA ASP A 106 -11.30 9.06 -4.09
C ASP A 106 -12.08 8.40 -5.23
N VAL A 107 -13.05 7.58 -4.87
CA VAL A 107 -14.04 7.03 -5.79
C VAL A 107 -15.43 7.16 -5.21
N ASN A 108 -16.41 7.49 -6.05
CA ASN A 108 -17.82 7.53 -5.68
C ASN A 108 -18.56 6.30 -6.19
N GLU A 109 -17.91 5.14 -6.08
CA GLU A 109 -18.42 3.86 -6.56
C GLU A 109 -18.78 2.94 -5.39
N GLN A 110 -19.56 1.90 -5.68
CA GLN A 110 -19.89 0.81 -4.77
C GLN A 110 -19.55 -0.51 -5.46
N TRP A 111 -18.58 -1.23 -4.93
CA TRP A 111 -18.10 -2.48 -5.48
C TRP A 111 -18.93 -3.65 -4.95
N LEU A 112 -19.51 -4.42 -5.86
CA LEU A 112 -20.24 -5.66 -5.56
C LEU A 112 -19.39 -6.91 -5.84
N SER A 113 -18.34 -6.77 -6.66
CA SER A 113 -17.40 -7.85 -7.00
C SER A 113 -15.99 -7.30 -7.27
N LEU A 114 -14.98 -8.17 -7.18
CA LEU A 114 -13.62 -7.86 -7.64
C LEU A 114 -13.59 -7.54 -9.14
N GLU A 115 -14.41 -8.23 -9.93
CA GLU A 115 -14.53 -8.03 -11.38
C GLU A 115 -14.96 -6.59 -11.70
N GLN A 116 -16.06 -6.11 -11.10
CA GLN A 116 -16.55 -4.74 -11.30
C GLN A 116 -15.49 -3.69 -10.91
N LYS A 117 -14.81 -3.90 -9.78
CA LYS A 117 -13.72 -3.03 -9.33
C LYS A 117 -12.59 -3.02 -10.36
N ASN A 118 -12.16 -4.19 -10.83
CA ASN A 118 -11.04 -4.33 -11.74
C ASN A 118 -11.37 -3.77 -13.13
N GLU A 119 -12.59 -3.94 -13.63
CA GLU A 119 -13.05 -3.32 -14.87
C GLU A 119 -12.89 -1.80 -14.81
N PHE A 120 -13.44 -1.16 -13.76
CA PHE A 120 -13.34 0.29 -13.56
C PHE A 120 -11.89 0.78 -13.56
N TYR A 121 -11.02 0.17 -12.75
CA TYR A 121 -9.64 0.65 -12.65
C TYR A 121 -8.81 0.28 -13.89
N THR A 122 -9.12 -0.81 -14.59
CA THR A 122 -8.49 -1.14 -15.87
C THR A 122 -8.84 -0.10 -16.92
N GLU A 123 -10.11 0.31 -17.02
CA GLU A 123 -10.53 1.39 -17.89
C GLU A 123 -9.84 2.70 -17.53
N GLN A 124 -9.79 3.07 -16.25
CA GLN A 124 -9.09 4.27 -15.79
C GLN A 124 -7.59 4.24 -16.13
N PHE A 125 -6.93 3.10 -15.94
CA PHE A 125 -5.50 2.94 -16.21
C PHE A 125 -5.15 3.10 -17.69
N HIS A 126 -6.00 2.58 -18.58
CA HIS A 126 -5.79 2.61 -20.03
C HIS A 126 -6.46 3.80 -20.74
N LYS A 127 -7.25 4.61 -20.02
CA LYS A 127 -7.95 5.77 -20.57
C LYS A 127 -6.98 6.72 -21.27
N THR A 128 -7.32 7.08 -22.52
CA THR A 128 -6.55 8.07 -23.27
C THR A 128 -6.63 9.42 -22.56
N GLY A 129 -5.48 10.03 -22.30
CA GLY A 129 -5.39 11.29 -21.56
C GLY A 129 -5.49 11.15 -20.04
N ALA A 130 -5.51 9.93 -19.48
CA ALA A 130 -5.42 9.73 -18.04
C ALA A 130 -4.15 10.40 -17.48
N THR A 131 -4.34 11.11 -16.38
CA THR A 131 -3.28 11.72 -15.58
C THR A 131 -2.42 10.64 -14.94
N ILE A 132 -1.23 11.04 -14.46
CA ILE A 132 -0.34 10.08 -13.81
C ILE A 132 -0.88 9.64 -12.45
N GLU A 133 -1.62 10.52 -11.78
CA GLU A 133 -2.36 10.25 -10.56
C GLU A 133 -3.44 9.19 -10.79
N GLU A 134 -4.27 9.34 -11.83
CA GLU A 134 -5.31 8.36 -12.16
C GLU A 134 -4.70 6.98 -12.45
N LYS A 135 -3.57 6.94 -13.18
CA LYS A 135 -2.85 5.69 -13.48
C LYS A 135 -2.23 5.06 -12.24
N LEU A 136 -1.58 5.86 -11.38
CA LEU A 136 -0.99 5.38 -10.14
C LEU A 136 -2.06 4.84 -9.20
N ALA A 137 -3.14 5.59 -9.00
CA ALA A 137 -4.27 5.17 -8.17
C ALA A 137 -4.90 3.88 -8.69
N ALA A 138 -5.14 3.79 -10.00
CA ALA A 138 -5.70 2.59 -10.63
C ALA A 138 -4.77 1.38 -10.49
N ALA A 139 -3.47 1.54 -10.75
CA ALA A 139 -2.50 0.45 -10.59
C ALA A 139 -2.49 -0.10 -9.16
N LEU A 140 -2.39 0.76 -8.15
CA LEU A 140 -2.39 0.33 -6.75
C LEU A 140 -3.72 -0.35 -6.36
N GLN A 141 -4.85 0.10 -6.89
CA GLN A 141 -6.15 -0.51 -6.63
C GLN A 141 -6.34 -1.86 -7.33
N LEU A 142 -5.78 -2.03 -8.53
CA LEU A 142 -5.74 -3.31 -9.24
C LEU A 142 -4.85 -4.32 -8.50
N ILE A 143 -3.64 -3.90 -8.12
CA ILE A 143 -2.69 -4.74 -7.37
C ILE A 143 -3.28 -5.17 -6.02
N ALA A 144 -3.95 -4.26 -5.31
CA ALA A 144 -4.52 -4.57 -4.01
C ALA A 144 -5.67 -5.58 -4.06
N GLY A 145 -6.43 -5.62 -5.16
CA GLY A 145 -7.64 -6.44 -5.26
C GLY A 145 -8.67 -6.09 -4.19
N ILE A 146 -9.26 -7.09 -3.54
CA ILE A 146 -10.14 -6.89 -2.36
C ILE A 146 -9.50 -7.61 -1.18
N PRO A 147 -8.57 -6.96 -0.46
CA PRO A 147 -7.94 -7.58 0.70
C PRO A 147 -8.91 -7.59 1.88
N GLU A 148 -8.80 -8.61 2.72
CA GLU A 148 -9.43 -8.59 4.05
C GLU A 148 -8.68 -7.66 4.99
N TYR A 149 -7.35 -7.56 4.83
CA TYR A 149 -6.49 -6.66 5.61
C TYR A 149 -5.60 -5.84 4.69
N MET A 150 -5.67 -4.52 4.83
CA MET A 150 -4.87 -3.56 4.07
C MET A 150 -4.00 -2.75 5.02
N ILE A 151 -2.68 -2.79 4.83
CA ILE A 151 -1.69 -2.06 5.63
C ILE A 151 -0.94 -1.10 4.71
N ASP A 152 -1.12 0.20 4.92
CA ASP A 152 -0.41 1.26 4.21
C ASP A 152 0.66 1.86 5.13
N ILE A 153 1.94 1.57 4.86
CA ILE A 153 3.07 1.97 5.69
C ILE A 153 3.59 3.34 5.23
N HIS A 154 3.49 4.31 6.13
CA HIS A 154 3.99 5.68 6.01
C HIS A 154 5.11 5.90 7.02
N ALA A 155 5.79 7.04 6.91
CA ALA A 155 6.75 7.46 7.92
C ALA A 155 6.59 8.95 8.24
N ALA A 156 5.99 9.23 9.39
CA ALA A 156 6.09 10.53 10.01
C ALA A 156 7.57 10.80 10.32
N GLY A 157 8.13 11.86 9.74
CA GLY A 157 9.57 12.15 9.77
C GLY A 157 10.20 12.27 11.18
N LEU A 158 11.45 12.76 11.23
CA LEU A 158 12.42 12.78 12.35
C LEU A 158 11.93 13.00 13.82
N TYR A 159 10.69 13.40 14.07
CA TYR A 159 10.15 13.75 15.40
C TYR A 159 8.85 13.02 15.79
N SER A 160 8.58 11.85 15.19
CA SER A 160 7.38 11.07 15.50
C SER A 160 7.67 9.81 16.33
N CYS A 161 6.64 9.25 16.96
CA CYS A 161 6.64 7.91 17.55
C CYS A 161 5.82 6.94 16.69
N ASN A 162 6.10 5.63 16.76
CA ASN A 162 5.34 4.66 15.98
C ASN A 162 3.85 4.73 16.38
N TYR A 163 2.98 5.00 15.41
CA TYR A 163 1.54 5.02 15.61
C TYR A 163 0.80 4.40 14.42
N MET A 164 -0.47 4.03 14.62
CA MET A 164 -1.34 3.55 13.55
C MET A 164 -2.69 4.27 13.58
N PHE A 165 -3.24 4.50 12.39
CA PHE A 165 -4.57 5.02 12.18
C PHE A 165 -5.46 4.00 11.47
N GLN A 166 -6.34 3.38 12.22
CA GLN A 166 -7.29 2.41 11.68
C GLN A 166 -8.58 3.06 11.16
N ALA A 167 -9.28 2.33 10.28
CA ALA A 167 -10.65 2.66 9.93
C ALA A 167 -11.58 2.46 11.14
N SER A 168 -12.65 3.24 11.23
CA SER A 168 -13.59 3.12 12.35
C SER A 168 -14.25 1.74 12.37
N GLY A 169 -14.39 1.17 13.56
CA GLY A 169 -14.99 -0.16 13.76
C GLY A 169 -14.05 -1.35 13.56
N THR A 170 -12.75 -1.15 13.29
CA THR A 170 -11.76 -2.24 13.13
C THR A 170 -10.77 -2.35 14.29
N LYS A 171 -11.13 -1.85 15.49
CA LYS A 171 -10.19 -1.70 16.60
C LYS A 171 -9.54 -3.00 17.07
N ASP A 172 -10.34 -4.05 17.20
CA ASP A 172 -9.83 -5.32 17.69
C ASP A 172 -9.09 -6.13 16.62
N ASP A 173 -9.25 -5.78 15.33
CA ASP A 173 -8.68 -6.52 14.20
C ASP A 173 -7.15 -6.41 14.11
N PHE A 174 -6.58 -5.31 14.61
CA PHE A 174 -5.14 -5.03 14.56
C PHE A 174 -4.47 -5.02 15.94
N ARG A 175 -5.18 -5.50 16.97
CA ARG A 175 -4.70 -5.49 18.36
C ARG A 175 -3.41 -6.27 18.57
N ALA A 176 -3.18 -7.31 17.77
CA ALA A 176 -1.91 -8.04 17.78
C ALA A 176 -0.74 -7.12 17.40
N LEU A 177 -0.87 -6.31 16.33
CA LEU A 177 0.16 -5.34 15.95
C LEU A 177 0.36 -4.28 17.04
N GLU A 178 -0.73 -3.78 17.64
CA GLU A 178 -0.65 -2.81 18.74
C GLU A 178 0.18 -3.35 19.91
N THR A 179 -0.07 -4.61 20.28
CA THR A 179 0.58 -5.26 21.43
C THR A 179 2.02 -5.65 21.13
N GLU A 180 2.25 -6.39 20.04
CA GLU A 180 3.58 -6.92 19.67
C GLU A 180 4.56 -5.79 19.35
N LEU A 181 4.09 -4.72 18.72
CA LEU A 181 4.96 -3.61 18.30
C LEU A 181 4.95 -2.44 19.29
N SER A 182 4.10 -2.49 20.32
CA SER A 182 3.91 -1.40 21.29
C SER A 182 3.64 -0.06 20.60
N ILE A 183 2.69 -0.06 19.67
CA ILE A 183 2.34 1.08 18.81
C ILE A 183 1.09 1.76 19.35
N TRP A 184 1.04 3.10 19.30
CA TRP A 184 -0.19 3.80 19.65
C TRP A 184 -1.23 3.68 18.54
N ASN A 185 -2.45 3.25 18.85
CA ASN A 185 -3.53 3.05 17.89
C ASN A 185 -4.68 4.03 18.11
N ALA A 186 -5.11 4.71 17.04
CA ALA A 186 -6.28 5.56 17.05
C ALA A 186 -7.17 5.35 15.82
N GLU A 187 -8.47 5.58 16.01
CA GLU A 187 -9.39 5.71 14.88
C GLU A 187 -9.16 7.06 14.18
N SER A 188 -9.27 7.03 12.86
CA SER A 188 -9.12 8.22 12.02
C SER A 188 -10.37 8.38 11.15
N ASN A 189 -10.81 9.62 10.96
CA ASN A 189 -11.96 9.96 10.12
C ASN A 189 -11.74 9.73 8.61
N ASN A 190 -10.73 8.95 8.22
CA ASN A 190 -10.41 8.58 6.84
C ASN A 190 -10.36 9.81 5.91
N PRO A 191 -9.25 10.55 5.89
CA PRO A 191 -9.17 11.77 5.09
C PRO A 191 -9.52 11.46 3.62
N PRO A 192 -10.40 12.26 2.99
CA PRO A 192 -10.79 12.06 1.59
C PRO A 192 -9.57 11.94 0.69
N GLY A 193 -9.64 11.02 -0.26
CA GLY A 193 -8.62 10.78 -1.28
C GLY A 193 -7.46 9.92 -0.81
N SER A 194 -7.40 9.53 0.46
CA SER A 194 -6.36 8.63 0.94
C SER A 194 -6.51 7.22 0.41
N PHE A 195 -5.38 6.53 0.25
CA PHE A 195 -5.37 5.13 -0.19
C PHE A 195 -6.22 4.28 0.75
N LYS A 196 -6.10 4.50 2.06
CA LYS A 196 -6.94 3.88 3.08
C LYS A 196 -8.44 4.13 2.87
N SER A 197 -8.86 5.38 2.65
CA SER A 197 -10.29 5.68 2.48
C SER A 197 -10.92 4.99 1.27
N ALA A 198 -10.13 4.63 0.25
CA ALA A 198 -10.60 3.89 -0.92
C ALA A 198 -11.07 2.45 -0.61
N PHE A 199 -10.76 1.94 0.59
CA PHE A 199 -11.21 0.61 1.07
C PHE A 199 -12.35 0.67 2.09
N VAL A 200 -12.90 1.86 2.35
CA VAL A 200 -13.95 2.04 3.37
C VAL A 200 -15.32 2.17 2.70
N LYS A 201 -15.63 3.34 2.15
CA LYS A 201 -16.94 3.63 1.57
C LYS A 201 -17.26 2.73 0.36
N PRO A 202 -16.33 2.44 -0.57
CA PRO A 202 -16.68 1.67 -1.77
C PRO A 202 -17.07 0.22 -1.52
N PHE A 203 -16.79 -0.33 -0.33
CA PHE A 203 -17.09 -1.72 0.02
C PHE A 203 -18.22 -1.85 1.05
N GLU A 204 -18.96 -0.77 1.32
CA GLU A 204 -20.04 -0.78 2.32
C GLU A 204 -21.13 -1.82 2.01
N HIS A 205 -21.43 -2.01 0.72
CA HIS A 205 -22.41 -2.98 0.21
C HIS A 205 -21.77 -4.24 -0.40
N TYR A 206 -20.46 -4.44 -0.23
CA TYR A 206 -19.78 -5.63 -0.75
C TYR A 206 -20.31 -6.89 -0.03
N PRO A 207 -20.71 -7.95 -0.76
CA PRO A 207 -21.32 -9.14 -0.16
C PRO A 207 -20.30 -10.03 0.60
N GLY A 208 -19.00 -9.86 0.35
CA GLY A 208 -17.95 -10.62 1.02
C GLY A 208 -17.38 -9.92 2.27
N PRO A 209 -16.29 -10.46 2.82
CA PRO A 209 -15.53 -9.82 3.89
C PRO A 209 -15.14 -8.39 3.50
N LYS A 210 -15.46 -7.43 4.35
CA LYS A 210 -15.13 -6.02 4.11
C LYS A 210 -13.65 -5.78 4.42
N PRO A 211 -12.93 -5.01 3.59
CA PRO A 211 -11.56 -4.66 3.88
C PRO A 211 -11.42 -3.94 5.22
N LYS A 212 -10.53 -4.45 6.06
CA LYS A 212 -10.06 -3.77 7.27
C LYS A 212 -8.77 -3.06 6.92
N SER A 213 -8.63 -1.80 7.28
CA SER A 213 -7.50 -1.01 6.81
C SER A 213 -6.86 -0.15 7.90
N ILE A 214 -5.53 -0.08 7.86
CA ILE A 214 -4.72 0.80 8.70
C ILE A 214 -3.73 1.60 7.86
N THR A 215 -3.42 2.79 8.34
CA THR A 215 -2.17 3.47 8.01
C THR A 215 -1.23 3.25 9.18
N TRP A 216 -0.07 2.64 8.95
CA TRP A 216 0.96 2.46 9.97
C TRP A 216 2.09 3.45 9.72
N GLU A 217 2.32 4.33 10.68
CA GLU A 217 3.37 5.33 10.64
C GLU A 217 4.57 4.83 11.44
N VAL A 218 5.58 4.38 10.69
CA VAL A 218 6.85 3.95 11.27
C VAL A 218 7.74 5.15 11.52
N CYS A 219 8.47 5.13 12.62
CA CYS A 219 9.35 6.23 13.02
C CYS A 219 10.81 5.83 12.94
N GLY A 220 11.60 6.80 12.51
CA GLY A 220 13.04 6.69 12.37
C GLY A 220 13.57 7.96 11.70
N ASP A 221 14.90 8.08 11.67
CA ASP A 221 15.52 9.08 10.83
C ASP A 221 15.25 8.75 9.36
N ARG A 222 15.30 9.74 8.46
CA ARG A 222 15.12 9.51 7.01
C ARG A 222 16.29 8.72 6.39
N HIS A 223 16.99 7.92 7.19
CA HIS A 223 18.07 7.05 6.83
C HIS A 223 17.69 5.62 7.21
N ILE A 224 18.21 4.69 6.43
CA ILE A 224 18.11 3.26 6.76
C ILE A 224 19.40 2.93 7.52
N ASP A 225 19.37 2.94 8.86
CA ASP A 225 20.43 2.33 9.68
C ASP A 225 20.13 0.82 9.84
N ARG A 226 21.17 0.01 9.72
CA ARG A 226 21.17 -1.42 10.02
C ARG A 226 20.61 -1.71 11.42
N LYS A 227 20.85 -0.83 12.40
CA LYS A 227 20.24 -0.92 13.74
C LYS A 227 18.71 -0.77 13.72
N THR A 228 18.17 0.04 12.83
CA THR A 228 16.71 0.23 12.68
C THR A 228 16.05 -0.97 12.01
N LEU A 229 16.80 -1.73 11.19
CA LEU A 229 16.32 -2.95 10.53
C LEU A 229 16.52 -4.23 11.33
N ASP A 230 17.57 -4.31 12.16
CA ASP A 230 17.89 -5.48 12.97
C ASP A 230 17.26 -5.41 14.39
N ALA A 231 16.67 -4.27 14.76
CA ALA A 231 15.99 -4.08 16.04
C ALA A 231 14.47 -4.28 15.92
N ARG A 232 14.03 -5.51 15.67
CA ARG A 232 12.76 -6.13 16.11
C ARG A 232 12.57 -7.46 15.39
#